data_AF-A0A6G1D5Z7-F1
#
_entry.id   AF-A0A6G1D5Z7-F1
#
_cell.length_a   1.000
_cell.length_b   1.000
_cell.length_c   1.000
_cell.angle_alpha   90.00
_cell.angle_beta   90.00
_cell.angle_gamma   90.00
#
_symmetry.space_group_name_H-M   'P 1'
#
loop_
_entity.id
_entity.type
_entity.pdbx_description
1 polymer ?
#
loop_
_entity_poly.entity_id
_entity_poly.type
_entity_poly.pdbx_seq_one_letter_code
_entity_poly.pdbx_strand_id
1 'polypeptide(L)'
;MPPSPAVAGAASPSNSSSASSSNPTPSWWESVSQVQSCILVLSSILPPPADSDIAALADSDRPARALLRSPAAYAALSAVLRSGGRSDDPACHWLYNTLLSPDPDLRLAALAFLLLLSSLYLLRLPPVLPSSLSGFEAVLLAVYSFEAKNRQGKPVLIQARLPFVSPAVQEEQ
;
A
#
# COMPACT_ATOMS: atom_id res chain seq x y z
N MET A 1 -10.15 11.35 -75.27
CA MET A 1 -9.39 12.04 -74.20
C MET A 1 -10.31 12.16 -73.00
N PRO A 2 -9.90 11.86 -71.74
CA PRO A 2 -9.09 10.76 -71.18
C PRO A 2 -9.92 10.03 -70.06
N PRO A 3 -9.35 9.32 -69.05
CA PRO A 3 -8.92 7.91 -69.10
C PRO A 3 -9.56 6.98 -68.02
N SER A 4 -9.42 5.65 -68.18
CA SER A 4 -9.32 4.69 -67.05
C SER A 4 -7.87 4.69 -66.52
N PRO A 5 -7.60 4.37 -65.24
CA PRO A 5 -6.98 3.06 -64.99
C PRO A 5 -7.28 2.39 -63.62
N ALA A 6 -6.99 1.10 -63.57
CA ALA A 6 -6.98 0.21 -62.41
C ALA A 6 -5.71 0.36 -61.54
N VAL A 7 -5.77 -0.05 -60.26
CA VAL A 7 -4.66 -0.61 -59.44
C VAL A 7 -5.28 -1.31 -58.22
N ALA A 8 -5.01 -2.62 -58.01
CA ALA A 8 -4.00 -3.19 -57.09
C ALA A 8 -4.25 -2.81 -55.63
N GLY A 9 -4.33 -3.72 -54.65
CA GLY A 9 -3.55 -4.91 -54.40
C GLY A 9 -3.34 -4.94 -52.88
N ALA A 10 -3.48 -6.11 -52.26
CA ALA A 10 -3.42 -6.28 -50.82
C ALA A 10 -2.11 -5.74 -50.20
N ALA A 11 -2.23 -5.01 -49.10
CA ALA A 11 -1.13 -4.79 -48.15
C ALA A 11 -1.73 -4.63 -46.75
N SER A 12 -1.81 -5.75 -46.02
CA SER A 12 -1.90 -5.71 -44.56
C SER A 12 -0.67 -4.97 -44.03
N PRO A 13 -0.81 -3.95 -43.17
CA PRO A 13 0.34 -3.46 -42.43
C PRO A 13 0.74 -4.54 -41.43
N SER A 14 1.78 -5.29 -41.78
CA SER A 14 2.57 -6.08 -40.84
C SER A 14 3.20 -5.09 -39.85
N ASN A 15 2.45 -4.76 -38.79
CA ASN A 15 2.94 -3.96 -37.69
C ASN A 15 3.96 -4.82 -36.95
N SER A 16 5.22 -4.72 -37.35
CA SER A 16 6.37 -5.33 -36.67
C SER A 16 6.55 -4.66 -35.32
N SER A 17 5.74 -5.08 -34.35
CA SER A 17 5.98 -4.89 -32.94
C SER A 17 7.10 -5.82 -32.52
N SER A 18 8.34 -5.38 -32.70
CA SER A 18 9.52 -6.07 -32.20
C SER A 18 10.55 -5.05 -31.74
N ALA A 19 10.60 -4.84 -30.42
CA ALA A 19 11.80 -4.95 -29.59
C ALA A 19 11.78 -3.94 -28.43
N SER A 20 11.18 -4.38 -27.33
CA SER A 20 11.77 -4.37 -25.98
C SER A 20 13.12 -3.62 -25.83
N SER A 21 13.06 -2.44 -25.22
CA SER A 21 14.18 -1.80 -24.49
C SER A 21 13.60 -0.63 -23.70
N SER A 22 13.09 -0.83 -22.48
CA SER A 22 13.90 -0.92 -21.28
C SER A 22 12.90 -0.94 -20.14
N ASN A 23 12.98 -1.92 -19.24
CA ASN A 23 12.46 -1.70 -17.90
C ASN A 23 13.67 -1.17 -17.14
N PRO A 24 13.90 0.16 -17.05
CA PRO A 24 14.88 0.63 -16.10
C PRO A 24 14.35 0.15 -14.75
N THR A 25 15.14 -0.65 -14.05
CA THR A 25 14.95 -0.75 -12.59
C THR A 25 14.83 0.68 -12.11
N PRO A 26 13.72 1.06 -11.43
CA PRO A 26 13.49 2.43 -11.03
C PRO A 26 14.77 2.89 -10.36
N SER A 27 15.32 4.00 -10.87
CA SER A 27 16.59 4.47 -10.34
C SER A 27 16.39 4.68 -8.84
N TRP A 28 17.36 4.27 -8.04
CA TRP A 28 17.22 4.31 -6.58
C TRP A 28 16.78 5.71 -6.09
N TRP A 29 17.17 6.76 -6.79
CA TRP A 29 16.78 8.15 -6.51
C TRP A 29 15.31 8.44 -6.85
N GLU A 30 14.73 7.84 -7.90
CA GLU A 30 13.30 7.97 -8.21
C GLU A 30 12.44 7.37 -7.09
N SER A 31 12.89 6.24 -6.54
CA SER A 31 12.21 5.59 -5.41
C SER A 31 12.27 6.48 -4.16
N VAL A 32 13.43 7.07 -3.85
CA VAL A 32 13.57 8.00 -2.73
C VAL A 32 12.69 9.24 -2.92
N SER A 33 12.73 9.89 -4.09
CA SER A 33 11.88 11.06 -4.40
C SER A 33 10.39 10.74 -4.31
N GLN A 34 9.98 9.53 -4.72
CA GLN A 34 8.59 9.08 -4.60
C GLN A 34 8.17 8.95 -3.13
N VAL A 35 9.02 8.38 -2.28
CA VAL A 35 8.74 8.25 -0.84
C VAL A 35 8.69 9.63 -0.18
N GLN A 36 9.61 10.54 -0.53
CA GLN A 36 9.59 11.92 -0.02
C GLN A 36 8.29 12.62 -0.39
N SER A 37 7.88 12.55 -1.66
CA SER A 37 6.61 13.11 -2.12
C SER A 37 5.42 12.51 -1.35
N CYS A 38 5.42 11.19 -1.10
CA CYS A 38 4.39 10.53 -0.32
C CYS A 38 4.32 11.05 1.14
N ILE A 39 5.46 11.33 1.77
CA ILE A 39 5.53 11.91 3.12
C ILE A 39 5.08 13.38 3.13
N LEU A 40 5.40 14.15 2.10
CA LEU A 40 4.92 15.54 1.98
C LEU A 40 3.42 15.60 1.71
N VAL A 41 2.86 14.64 0.96
CA VAL A 41 1.41 14.50 0.85
C VAL A 41 0.82 14.17 2.22
N LEU A 42 1.44 13.28 2.99
CA LEU A 42 1.00 12.99 4.35
C LEU A 42 0.98 14.26 5.21
N SER A 43 2.07 15.04 5.25
CA SER A 43 2.14 16.25 6.07
C SER A 43 1.02 17.25 5.76
N SER A 44 0.60 17.36 4.49
CA SER A 44 -0.51 18.24 4.08
C SER A 44 -1.90 17.80 4.61
N ILE A 45 -2.04 16.53 4.99
CA ILE A 45 -3.29 15.95 5.49
C ILE A 45 -3.38 16.07 7.02
N LEU A 46 -2.24 16.19 7.69
CA LEU A 46 -2.16 16.20 9.14
C LEU A 46 -2.40 17.61 9.72
N PRO A 47 -3.08 17.71 10.87
CA PRO A 47 -3.23 18.98 11.57
C PRO A 47 -1.90 19.44 12.19
N PRO A 48 -1.68 20.76 12.30
CA PRO A 48 -0.52 21.30 13.00
C PRO A 48 -0.55 20.97 14.50
N PRO A 49 0.61 20.78 15.16
CA PRO A 49 1.98 21.03 14.67
C PRO A 49 2.65 19.83 13.98
N ALA A 50 1.93 18.70 13.82
CA ALA A 50 2.52 17.47 13.31
C ALA A 50 2.94 17.57 11.83
N ASP A 51 2.34 18.47 11.06
CA ASP A 51 2.69 18.75 9.67
C ASP A 51 4.19 19.05 9.49
N SER A 52 4.74 19.95 10.30
CA SER A 52 6.15 20.38 10.22
C SER A 52 7.13 19.27 10.60
N ASP A 53 6.85 18.53 11.67
CA ASP A 53 7.66 17.40 12.11
C ASP A 53 7.69 16.27 11.07
N ILE A 54 6.55 16.03 10.39
CA ILE A 54 6.42 15.00 9.36
C ILE A 54 7.10 15.44 8.06
N ALA A 55 6.99 16.71 7.69
CA ALA A 55 7.70 17.26 6.55
C ALA A 55 9.22 17.09 6.71
N ALA A 56 9.77 17.33 7.91
CA ALA A 56 11.18 17.14 8.20
C ALA A 56 11.66 15.68 8.05
N LEU A 57 10.76 14.68 8.14
CA LEU A 57 11.11 13.27 7.90
C LEU A 57 11.38 12.99 6.42
N ALA A 58 10.79 13.76 5.50
CA ALA A 58 11.04 13.60 4.07
C ALA A 58 12.51 13.88 3.72
N ASP A 59 13.16 14.81 4.42
CA ASP A 59 14.57 15.15 4.19
C ASP A 59 15.57 14.15 4.78
N SER A 60 15.10 13.11 5.47
CA SER A 60 15.96 12.08 6.04
C SER A 60 16.52 11.11 4.99
N ASP A 61 17.67 10.49 5.28
CA ASP A 61 18.32 9.51 4.38
C ASP A 61 17.44 8.27 4.09
N ARG A 62 16.55 7.92 5.02
CA ARG A 62 15.59 6.81 4.86
C ARG A 62 14.19 7.23 5.30
N PRO A 63 13.45 7.97 4.45
CA PRO A 63 12.21 8.63 4.82
C PRO A 63 11.13 7.65 5.30
N ALA A 64 10.95 6.51 4.63
CA ALA A 64 9.98 5.48 5.04
C ALA A 64 10.28 4.88 6.42
N ARG A 65 11.56 4.64 6.73
CA ARG A 65 11.99 4.14 8.05
C ARG A 65 11.88 5.19 9.14
N ALA A 66 12.17 6.46 8.82
CA ALA A 66 12.00 7.56 9.75
C ALA A 66 10.53 7.73 10.14
N LEU A 67 9.62 7.63 9.17
CA LEU A 67 8.18 7.64 9.40
C LEU A 67 7.69 6.48 10.29
N LEU A 68 8.16 5.26 10.04
CA LEU A 68 7.89 4.09 10.88
C LEU A 68 8.31 4.27 12.34
N ARG A 69 9.41 4.98 12.59
CA ARG A 69 9.98 5.18 13.93
C ARG A 69 9.46 6.43 14.62
N SER A 70 8.68 7.27 13.95
CA SER A 70 8.18 8.52 14.50
C SER A 70 6.91 8.28 15.32
N PRO A 71 6.95 8.40 16.66
CA PRO A 71 5.75 8.29 17.48
C PRO A 71 4.77 9.46 17.24
N ALA A 72 5.28 10.63 16.87
CA ALA A 72 4.47 11.79 16.52
C ALA A 72 3.64 11.52 15.25
N ALA A 73 4.24 10.92 14.21
CA ALA A 73 3.55 10.49 13.00
C ALA A 73 2.40 9.54 13.30
N TYR A 74 2.69 8.53 14.13
CA TYR A 74 1.71 7.52 14.52
C TYR A 74 0.55 8.14 15.32
N ALA A 75 0.86 8.97 16.31
CA ALA A 75 -0.14 9.63 17.14
C ALA A 75 -1.06 10.55 16.31
N ALA A 76 -0.48 11.32 15.40
CA ALA A 76 -1.22 12.28 14.60
C ALA A 76 -2.06 11.60 13.52
N LEU A 77 -1.53 10.61 12.80
CA LEU A 77 -2.30 9.86 11.80
C LEU A 77 -3.39 9.01 12.46
N SER A 78 -3.11 8.38 13.61
CA SER A 78 -4.13 7.66 14.37
C SER A 78 -5.25 8.57 14.86
N ALA A 79 -4.96 9.83 15.22
CA ALA A 79 -5.98 10.82 15.59
C ALA A 79 -6.90 11.15 14.40
N VAL A 80 -6.33 11.39 13.22
CA VAL A 80 -7.12 11.65 12.00
C VAL A 80 -8.02 10.46 11.65
N LEU A 81 -7.49 9.24 11.70
CA LEU A 81 -8.25 8.01 11.42
C LEU A 81 -9.38 7.76 12.44
N ARG A 82 -9.21 8.19 13.70
CA ARG A 82 -10.30 8.09 14.69
C ARG A 82 -11.50 8.97 14.33
N SER A 83 -11.34 10.07 13.60
CA SER A 83 -12.48 10.87 13.13
C SER A 83 -12.90 10.57 11.68
N GLY A 84 -12.10 9.77 10.97
CA GLY A 84 -12.24 9.49 9.55
C GLY A 84 -13.00 8.20 9.18
N GLY A 85 -12.83 7.78 7.93
CA GLY A 85 -13.32 6.49 7.40
C GLY A 85 -14.26 6.55 6.21
N ARG A 86 -14.59 7.75 5.71
CA ARG A 86 -15.42 7.94 4.51
C ARG A 86 -14.60 7.73 3.23
N SER A 87 -15.27 7.56 2.10
CA SER A 87 -14.59 7.34 0.80
C SER A 87 -13.76 8.55 0.34
N ASP A 88 -14.10 9.75 0.79
CA ASP A 88 -13.43 11.02 0.49
C ASP A 88 -12.36 11.40 1.53
N ASP A 89 -12.07 10.52 2.49
CA ASP A 89 -11.09 10.78 3.53
C ASP A 89 -9.65 10.72 2.97
N PRO A 90 -8.91 11.85 2.99
CA PRO A 90 -7.56 11.91 2.46
C PRO A 90 -6.58 10.97 3.18
N ALA A 91 -6.78 10.69 4.47
CA ALA A 91 -5.94 9.76 5.21
C ALA A 91 -6.14 8.31 4.73
N CYS A 92 -7.40 7.93 4.43
CA CYS A 92 -7.71 6.62 3.85
C CYS A 92 -7.13 6.48 2.44
N HIS A 93 -7.23 7.54 1.63
CA HIS A 93 -6.65 7.56 0.28
C HIS A 93 -5.12 7.49 0.31
N TRP A 94 -4.48 8.20 1.25
CA TRP A 94 -3.04 8.10 1.47
C TRP A 94 -2.64 6.68 1.84
N LEU A 95 -3.31 6.05 2.82
CA LEU A 95 -3.05 4.65 3.21
C LEU A 95 -3.20 3.68 2.03
N TYR A 96 -4.28 3.82 1.24
CA TYR A 96 -4.52 3.00 0.06
C TYR A 96 -3.35 3.07 -0.93
N ASN A 97 -2.93 4.28 -1.31
CA ASN A 97 -1.81 4.47 -2.25
C ASN A 97 -0.48 3.96 -1.68
N THR A 98 -0.27 4.18 -0.38
CA THR A 98 0.96 3.76 0.32
C THR A 98 1.08 2.23 0.37
N LEU A 99 -0.03 1.51 0.54
CA LEU A 99 -0.05 0.04 0.52
C LEU A 99 0.23 -0.55 -0.86
N LEU A 100 -0.14 0.16 -1.93
CA LEU A 100 0.11 -0.23 -3.32
C LEU A 100 1.53 0.14 -3.79
N SER A 101 2.29 0.91 -3.00
CA SER A 101 3.65 1.31 -3.34
C SER A 101 4.58 0.10 -3.50
N PRO A 102 5.51 0.13 -4.46
CA PRO A 102 6.53 -0.91 -4.60
C PRO A 102 7.49 -0.95 -3.41
N ASP A 103 7.68 0.16 -2.68
CA ASP A 103 8.60 0.25 -1.54
C ASP A 103 8.08 -0.60 -0.35
N PRO A 104 8.82 -1.65 0.06
CA PRO A 104 8.42 -2.50 1.18
C PRO A 104 8.44 -1.77 2.52
N ASP A 105 9.35 -0.82 2.75
CA ASP A 105 9.44 -0.08 4.01
C ASP A 105 8.23 0.85 4.16
N LEU A 106 7.84 1.51 3.07
CA LEU A 106 6.67 2.39 3.04
C LEU A 106 5.36 1.59 3.19
N ARG A 107 5.26 0.43 2.53
CA ARG A 107 4.12 -0.48 2.70
C ARG A 107 4.03 -1.00 4.14
N LEU A 108 5.16 -1.32 4.76
CA LEU A 108 5.21 -1.72 6.17
C LEU A 108 4.71 -0.59 7.09
N ALA A 109 5.06 0.66 6.78
CA ALA A 109 4.56 1.84 7.48
C ALA A 109 3.03 1.92 7.45
N ALA A 110 2.40 1.73 6.28
CA ALA A 110 0.95 1.71 6.19
C ALA A 110 0.31 0.49 6.87
N LEU A 111 0.94 -0.69 6.78
CA LEU A 111 0.44 -1.92 7.43
C LEU A 111 0.42 -1.81 8.96
N ALA A 112 1.28 -0.99 9.57
CA ALA A 112 1.24 -0.74 11.01
C ALA A 112 -0.09 -0.09 11.47
N PHE A 113 -0.78 0.63 10.59
CA PHE A 113 -2.09 1.22 10.86
C PHE A 113 -3.26 0.28 10.55
N LEU A 114 -3.01 -0.86 9.88
CA LEU A 114 -4.07 -1.79 9.50
C LEU A 114 -4.79 -2.38 10.72
N LEU A 115 -4.03 -2.69 11.79
CA LEU A 115 -4.59 -3.21 13.03
C LEU A 115 -5.46 -2.18 13.77
N LEU A 116 -5.06 -0.91 13.71
CA LEU A 116 -5.87 0.19 14.22
C LEU A 116 -7.14 0.36 13.37
N LEU A 117 -7.00 0.33 12.04
CA LEU A 117 -8.09 0.48 11.09
C LEU A 117 -9.15 -0.62 11.28
N SER A 118 -8.71 -1.88 11.42
CA SER A 118 -9.62 -3.01 11.65
C SER A 118 -10.34 -2.90 12.99
N SER A 119 -9.65 -2.48 14.05
CA SER A 119 -10.28 -2.23 15.35
C SER A 119 -11.31 -1.11 15.28
N LEU A 120 -11.01 0.00 14.61
CA LEU A 120 -11.93 1.13 14.45
C LEU A 120 -13.13 0.77 13.57
N TYR A 121 -12.90 0.00 12.51
CA TYR A 121 -13.94 -0.55 11.65
C TYR A 121 -14.90 -1.42 12.46
N LEU A 122 -14.38 -2.44 13.16
CA LEU A 122 -15.21 -3.33 13.98
C LEU A 122 -15.95 -2.62 15.12
N LEU A 123 -15.31 -1.64 15.77
CA LEU A 123 -15.96 -0.86 16.84
C LEU A 123 -17.16 -0.04 16.32
N ARG A 124 -17.10 0.36 15.04
CA ARG A 124 -18.16 1.13 14.37
C ARG A 124 -19.16 0.27 13.62
N LEU A 125 -19.10 -1.06 13.77
CA LEU A 125 -20.15 -1.98 13.33
C LEU A 125 -21.17 -2.25 14.46
N PRO A 126 -22.27 -1.47 14.56
CA PRO A 126 -23.55 -1.95 15.14
C PRO A 126 -24.70 -1.91 14.10
N PRO A 127 -25.90 -2.49 14.38
CA PRO A 127 -26.87 -2.97 13.37
C PRO A 127 -27.41 -1.94 12.35
N VAL A 128 -27.17 -0.65 12.55
CA VAL A 128 -27.37 0.42 11.57
C VAL A 128 -26.12 1.29 11.58
N LEU A 129 -25.43 1.37 10.44
CA LEU A 129 -24.19 2.14 10.28
C LEU A 129 -24.53 3.65 10.20
N PRO A 130 -24.14 4.48 11.17
CA PRO A 130 -24.48 5.91 11.17
C PRO A 130 -23.75 6.71 10.07
N SER A 131 -22.66 6.17 9.53
CA SER A 131 -21.87 6.76 8.45
C SER A 131 -21.19 5.68 7.61
N SER A 132 -21.04 5.90 6.30
CA SER A 132 -20.35 4.96 5.42
C SER A 132 -18.85 4.88 5.76
N LEU A 133 -18.36 3.68 6.07
CA LEU A 133 -16.96 3.37 6.34
C LEU A 133 -16.20 2.89 5.09
N SER A 134 -16.70 3.28 3.90
CA SER A 134 -16.20 2.80 2.61
C SER A 134 -14.70 3.08 2.40
N GLY A 135 -14.14 4.12 3.02
CA GLY A 135 -12.70 4.39 2.98
C GLY A 135 -11.88 3.31 3.69
N PHE A 136 -12.36 2.84 4.86
CA PHE A 136 -11.71 1.75 5.59
C PHE A 136 -11.86 0.42 4.86
N GLU A 137 -13.04 0.15 4.31
CA GLU A 137 -13.30 -1.06 3.51
C GLU A 137 -12.40 -1.11 2.27
N ALA A 138 -12.23 0.01 1.57
CA ALA A 138 -11.35 0.10 0.41
C ALA A 138 -9.89 -0.23 0.76
N VAL A 139 -9.39 0.28 1.89
CA VAL A 139 -8.03 -0.02 2.38
C VAL A 139 -7.88 -1.50 2.75
N LEU A 140 -8.85 -2.06 3.49
CA LEU A 140 -8.83 -3.49 3.84
C LEU A 140 -8.90 -4.39 2.60
N LEU A 141 -9.78 -4.04 1.66
CA LEU A 141 -9.94 -4.76 0.39
C LEU A 141 -8.69 -4.65 -0.48
N ALA A 142 -7.99 -3.51 -0.46
CA ALA A 142 -6.73 -3.33 -1.16
C ALA A 142 -5.66 -4.29 -0.65
N VAL A 143 -5.51 -4.42 0.67
CA VAL A 143 -4.55 -5.37 1.28
C VAL A 143 -4.91 -6.80 0.91
N TYR A 144 -6.17 -7.19 1.06
CA TYR A 144 -6.64 -8.52 0.68
C TYR A 144 -6.38 -8.81 -0.80
N SER A 145 -6.73 -7.88 -1.68
CA SER A 145 -6.56 -8.02 -3.13
C SER A 145 -5.09 -8.09 -3.52
N PHE A 146 -4.22 -7.30 -2.88
CA PHE A 146 -2.78 -7.34 -3.09
C PHE A 146 -2.21 -8.70 -2.71
N GLU A 147 -2.61 -9.24 -1.56
CA GLU A 147 -2.17 -10.54 -1.09
C GLU A 147 -2.68 -11.69 -1.96
N ALA A 148 -3.96 -11.66 -2.33
CA ALA A 148 -4.57 -12.65 -3.21
C ALA A 148 -3.91 -12.68 -4.60
N LYS A 149 -3.59 -11.50 -5.15
CA LYS A 149 -2.83 -11.36 -6.41
C LYS A 149 -1.42 -11.91 -6.28
N ASN A 150 -0.72 -11.58 -5.19
CA ASN A 150 0.63 -12.09 -4.94
C ASN A 150 0.67 -13.64 -4.88
N ARG A 151 -0.45 -14.26 -4.47
CA ARG A 151 -0.60 -15.71 -4.43
C ARG A 151 -1.09 -16.36 -5.72
N GLN A 152 -1.43 -15.57 -6.75
CA GLN A 152 -2.04 -16.08 -7.99
C GLN A 152 -3.28 -16.95 -7.74
N GLY A 153 -4.03 -16.68 -6.66
CA GLY A 153 -5.17 -17.50 -6.25
C GLY A 153 -4.83 -18.85 -5.59
N LYS A 154 -3.56 -19.13 -5.26
CA LYS A 154 -3.16 -20.36 -4.55
C LYS A 154 -3.38 -20.22 -3.04
N PRO A 155 -4.01 -21.19 -2.37
CA PRO A 155 -4.13 -21.17 -0.92
C PRO A 155 -2.77 -21.34 -0.24
N VAL A 156 -2.54 -20.66 0.87
CA VAL A 156 -1.33 -20.83 1.69
C VAL A 156 -1.62 -21.76 2.86
N LEU A 157 -0.90 -22.88 2.89
CA LEU A 157 -0.90 -23.80 4.02
C LEU A 157 0.27 -23.42 4.95
N ILE A 158 -0.05 -22.98 6.16
CA ILE A 158 0.96 -22.67 7.18
C ILE A 158 1.16 -23.91 8.05
N GLN A 159 2.23 -24.66 7.81
CA GLN A 159 2.60 -25.81 8.62
C GLN A 159 3.58 -25.38 9.71
N ALA A 160 3.08 -25.16 10.94
CA ALA A 160 3.93 -24.93 12.10
C ALA A 160 4.24 -26.27 12.78
N ARG A 161 5.52 -26.66 12.79
CA ARG A 161 5.98 -27.82 13.57
C ARG A 161 6.26 -27.36 15.00
N LEU A 162 5.44 -27.81 15.95
CA LEU A 162 5.69 -27.56 17.37
C LEU A 162 6.78 -28.52 17.87
N PRO A 163 7.79 -28.03 18.62
CA PRO A 163 8.75 -28.91 19.26
C PRO A 163 8.05 -29.72 20.36
N PHE A 164 8.13 -31.04 20.25
CA PHE A 164 7.68 -31.96 21.29
C PHE A 164 8.73 -32.00 22.41
N VAL A 165 8.40 -31.48 23.59
CA VAL A 165 9.20 -31.67 24.80
C VAL A 165 8.78 -33.00 25.42
N SER A 166 9.67 -33.99 25.38
CA SER A 166 9.47 -35.26 26.08
C SER A 166 9.58 -35.03 27.59
N PRO A 167 8.65 -35.54 28.42
CA PRO A 167 8.82 -35.48 29.86
C PRO A 167 10.05 -36.33 30.24
N ALA A 168 11.04 -35.71 30.88
CA ALA A 168 12.13 -36.44 31.52
C ALA A 168 11.52 -37.28 32.65
N VAL A 169 11.70 -38.60 32.57
CA VAL A 169 11.41 -39.50 33.68
C VAL A 169 12.40 -39.16 34.78
N GLN A 170 11.91 -38.52 35.83
CA GLN A 170 12.68 -38.32 37.06
C GLN A 170 12.63 -39.65 37.82
N GLU A 171 13.66 -40.48 37.63
CA GLU A 171 13.90 -41.64 38.47
C GLU A 171 14.27 -41.13 39.87
N GLU A 172 13.41 -41.39 40.85
CA GLU A 172 13.66 -41.15 42.26
C GLU A 172 14.48 -42.33 42.82
N GLN A 173 15.68 -42.04 43.34
CA GLN A 173 16.47 -42.93 44.18
C GLN A 173 17.01 -42.17 45.38
#